data_AF-A0A7W1KZN5-F1
#
_entry.id   AF-A0A7W1KZN5-F1
#
_cell.length_a   1.000
_cell.length_b   1.000
_cell.length_c   1.000
_cell.angle_alpha   90.00
_cell.angle_beta   90.00
_cell.angle_gamma   90.00
#
_symmetry.space_group_name_H-M   'P 1'
#
loop_
_entity.id
_entity.type
_entity.pdbx_description
1 polymer ?
#
loop_
_entity_poly.entity_id
_entity_poly.type
_entity_poly.pdbx_seq_one_letter_code
_entity_poly.pdbx_strand_id
1 'polypeptide(L)'
;MKMKKISGLLLLACLCLAPAQGQEKTRTTTTTIKDDSISRRESESRWSHTSSDEKTHISIAGKKVQFNDDYTDVERIASDGYFRISEERAGVVERLEITPEANGQLKRLYSLGGEVRPFDNVARTWLAKLLSEAVAGSGYDAEARVGKILKKSGVNGVLTEMGRLKADYARRIYASALIDQGNLNGGQLAKLLSLNSSALTSDYEKATLLIKILKNNLTDKDVRTAFFATADTLTSDYERGRVLAVLLKRNDLGTETLMLALKSVSGMSSDYEKANVLIRASNTGATDASVRAAIIEAAHTLGSDHERGRVLTAVTKKQL
;
A
#
# COMPACT_ATOMS: atom_id res chain seq x y z
N MET A 1 38.72 67.67 36.32
CA MET A 1 37.41 67.54 37.00
C MET A 1 36.34 67.26 35.95
N LYS A 2 35.48 66.27 36.19
CA LYS A 2 34.66 65.51 35.23
C LYS A 2 33.82 66.37 34.26
N MET A 3 33.97 66.14 32.96
CA MET A 3 32.97 66.50 31.94
C MET A 3 31.98 65.34 31.76
N LYS A 4 30.70 65.60 32.03
CA LYS A 4 29.57 64.75 31.65
C LYS A 4 29.43 64.78 30.12
N LYS A 5 29.36 63.62 29.47
CA LYS A 5 28.83 63.48 28.11
C LYS A 5 27.45 62.84 28.16
N ILE A 6 26.57 63.48 27.43
CA ILE A 6 25.16 63.17 27.18
C ILE A 6 25.07 61.99 26.22
N SER A 7 24.08 61.14 26.48
CA SER A 7 23.68 59.96 25.71
C SER A 7 23.32 60.29 24.26
N GLY A 8 23.83 59.48 23.33
CA GLY A 8 23.39 59.42 21.94
C GLY A 8 23.54 57.98 21.46
N LEU A 9 22.41 57.26 21.47
CA LEU A 9 22.28 55.87 21.08
C LEU A 9 22.35 55.77 19.54
N LEU A 10 23.34 55.05 19.00
CA LEU A 10 23.36 54.62 17.61
C LEU A 10 23.52 53.10 17.56
N LEU A 11 22.50 52.44 16.99
CA LEU A 11 22.40 51.01 16.76
C LEU A 11 23.54 50.53 15.83
N LEU A 12 24.32 49.54 16.26
CA LEU A 12 25.11 48.69 15.36
C LEU A 12 24.55 47.26 15.45
N ALA A 13 23.92 46.82 14.36
CA ALA A 13 23.39 45.47 14.22
C ALA A 13 24.55 44.48 14.08
N CYS A 14 24.75 43.64 15.10
CA CYS A 14 25.61 42.47 14.99
C CYS A 14 24.86 41.38 14.19
N LEU A 15 25.33 41.13 12.97
CA LEU A 15 24.95 39.96 12.18
C LEU A 15 25.50 38.70 12.86
N CYS A 16 24.68 38.04 13.68
CA CYS A 16 24.96 36.67 14.08
C CYS A 16 24.39 35.74 13.00
N LEU A 17 25.25 35.19 12.14
CA LEU A 17 24.91 34.02 11.34
C LEU A 17 24.65 32.84 12.30
N ALA A 18 23.38 32.50 12.50
CA ALA A 18 23.01 31.19 13.04
C ALA A 18 23.11 30.15 11.92
N PRO A 19 23.67 28.95 12.17
CA PRO A 19 23.64 27.87 11.18
C PRO A 19 22.19 27.45 10.95
N ALA A 20 21.80 27.33 9.69
CA ALA A 20 20.52 26.78 9.29
C ALA A 20 20.37 25.36 9.85
N GLN A 21 19.54 25.20 10.88
CA GLN A 21 19.07 23.88 11.31
C GLN A 21 18.22 23.32 10.16
N GLY A 22 18.75 22.30 9.48
CA GLY A 22 17.99 21.50 8.54
C GLY A 22 16.83 20.85 9.27
N GLN A 23 15.60 21.31 9.00
CA GLN A 23 14.41 20.57 9.38
C GLN A 23 14.35 19.31 8.53
N GLU A 24 14.77 18.18 9.10
CA GLU A 24 14.43 16.86 8.57
C GLU A 24 12.91 16.77 8.50
N LYS A 25 12.34 16.84 7.28
CA LYS A 25 10.91 16.64 7.07
C LYS A 25 10.58 15.18 7.42
N THR A 26 10.15 14.94 8.65
CA THR A 26 9.67 13.63 9.10
C THR A 26 8.49 13.20 8.22
N ARG A 27 8.71 12.22 7.33
CA ARG A 27 7.69 11.75 6.39
C ARG A 27 6.65 10.93 7.15
N THR A 28 5.43 11.44 7.22
CA THR A 28 4.28 10.75 7.79
C THR A 28 3.43 10.22 6.66
N THR A 29 3.09 8.93 6.70
CA THR A 29 2.12 8.35 5.76
C THR A 29 0.88 7.96 6.57
N THR A 30 -0.26 8.53 6.22
CA THR A 30 -1.57 8.18 6.80
C THR A 30 -2.45 7.57 5.72
N THR A 31 -3.19 6.52 6.05
CA THR A 31 -4.14 5.85 5.17
C THR A 31 -5.40 5.51 5.96
N THR A 32 -6.55 5.93 5.45
CA THR A 32 -7.87 5.65 6.03
C THR A 32 -8.61 4.67 5.12
N ILE A 33 -9.17 3.61 5.69
CA ILE A 33 -9.87 2.52 4.99
C ILE A 33 -11.16 2.24 5.74
N LYS A 34 -12.29 2.77 5.26
CA LYS A 34 -13.58 2.69 5.96
C LYS A 34 -13.43 3.12 7.43
N ASP A 35 -13.62 2.19 8.35
CA ASP A 35 -13.62 2.33 9.81
C ASP A 35 -12.19 2.29 10.40
N ASP A 36 -11.19 1.91 9.60
CA ASP A 36 -9.79 1.80 10.00
C ASP A 36 -8.99 3.04 9.58
N SER A 37 -8.06 3.47 10.43
CA SER A 37 -7.02 4.43 10.08
C SER A 37 -5.65 3.90 10.50
N ILE A 38 -4.67 3.96 9.59
CA ILE A 38 -3.28 3.60 9.84
C ILE A 38 -2.43 4.83 9.58
N SER A 39 -1.49 5.12 10.48
CA SER A 39 -0.42 6.08 10.19
C SER A 39 0.93 5.54 10.63
N ARG A 40 1.97 5.89 9.86
CA ARG A 40 3.35 5.49 10.14
C ARG A 40 4.25 6.71 10.11
N ARG A 41 5.03 6.89 11.19
CA ARG A 41 6.07 7.93 11.34
C ARG A 41 7.36 7.26 11.75
N GLU A 42 8.37 7.27 10.87
CA GLU A 42 9.69 6.67 11.13
C GLU A 42 9.63 5.22 11.67
N SER A 43 9.63 5.07 12.99
CA SER A 43 9.63 3.83 13.77
C SER A 43 8.42 3.67 14.68
N GLU A 44 7.49 4.63 14.67
CA GLU A 44 6.19 4.59 15.33
C GLU A 44 5.10 4.21 14.32
N SER A 45 4.41 3.11 14.63
CA SER A 45 3.21 2.68 13.92
C SER A 45 2.01 3.04 14.80
N ARG A 46 1.01 3.69 14.21
CA ARG A 46 -0.28 3.92 14.85
C ARG A 46 -1.38 3.33 13.99
N TRP A 47 -2.32 2.69 14.65
CA TRP A 47 -3.55 2.24 14.04
C TRP A 47 -4.69 2.61 14.96
N SER A 48 -5.82 2.97 14.37
CA SER A 48 -7.07 3.08 15.10
C SER A 48 -8.21 2.52 14.28
N HIS A 49 -9.22 2.04 14.98
CA HIS A 49 -10.47 1.57 14.40
C HIS A 49 -11.61 2.19 15.17
N THR A 50 -12.64 2.63 14.46
CA THR A 50 -13.91 3.04 15.06
C THR A 50 -15.01 2.22 14.42
N SER A 51 -15.74 1.45 15.23
CA SER A 51 -16.84 0.63 14.71
C SER A 51 -17.89 1.51 14.02
N SER A 52 -18.64 0.95 13.07
CA SER A 52 -19.61 1.72 12.29
C SER A 52 -20.75 2.31 13.14
N ASP A 53 -20.99 1.78 14.35
CA ASP A 53 -21.94 2.33 15.34
C ASP A 53 -21.30 3.32 16.32
N GLU A 54 -20.01 3.64 16.12
CA GLU A 54 -19.15 4.52 16.91
C GLU A 54 -19.00 4.10 18.39
N LYS A 55 -19.46 2.92 18.78
CA LYS A 55 -19.43 2.47 20.18
C LYS A 55 -18.11 1.86 20.61
N THR A 56 -17.30 1.42 19.64
CA THR A 56 -16.01 0.78 19.89
C THR A 56 -14.91 1.58 19.22
N HIS A 57 -13.96 2.08 20.00
CA HIS A 57 -12.76 2.71 19.49
C HIS A 57 -11.53 1.91 19.93
N ILE A 58 -10.76 1.40 18.97
CA ILE A 58 -9.52 0.68 19.22
C ILE A 58 -8.36 1.58 18.79
N SER A 59 -7.29 1.64 19.59
CA SER A 59 -6.06 2.29 19.20
C SER A 59 -4.86 1.41 19.52
N ILE A 60 -3.90 1.36 18.60
CA ILE A 60 -2.60 0.75 18.76
C ILE A 60 -1.55 1.79 18.43
N ALA A 61 -0.56 1.94 19.29
CA ALA A 61 0.63 2.75 19.04
C ALA A 61 1.86 1.97 19.50
N GLY A 62 2.84 1.82 18.63
CA GLY A 62 4.06 1.09 18.96
C GLY A 62 5.28 1.72 18.33
N LYS A 63 6.35 1.87 19.11
CA LYS A 63 7.67 2.27 18.62
C LYS A 63 8.66 1.14 18.83
N LYS A 64 9.30 0.67 17.74
CA LYS A 64 10.34 -0.39 17.75
C LYS A 64 9.88 -1.68 18.47
N VAL A 65 8.68 -2.14 18.12
CA VAL A 65 8.04 -3.33 18.69
C VAL A 65 8.26 -4.54 17.77
N GLN A 66 8.50 -5.70 18.35
CA GLN A 66 8.46 -7.00 17.68
C GLN A 66 7.44 -7.88 18.38
N PHE A 67 6.49 -8.41 17.63
CA PHE A 67 5.47 -9.34 18.11
C PHE A 67 5.94 -10.77 17.98
N ASN A 68 5.40 -11.69 18.77
CA ASN A 68 5.68 -13.13 18.63
C ASN A 68 5.17 -13.68 17.27
N ASP A 69 5.55 -14.91 16.94
CA ASP A 69 5.25 -15.52 15.63
C ASP A 69 3.76 -15.58 15.29
N ASP A 70 2.93 -15.94 16.27
CA ASP A 70 1.49 -16.07 16.08
C ASP A 70 0.77 -14.71 16.22
N TYR A 71 1.54 -13.66 16.50
CA TYR A 71 1.09 -12.28 16.58
C TYR A 71 0.02 -12.05 17.65
N THR A 72 0.15 -12.78 18.75
CA THR A 72 -0.76 -12.77 19.91
C THR A 72 -0.21 -11.96 21.08
N ASP A 73 1.09 -11.66 21.08
CA ASP A 73 1.75 -10.89 22.14
C ASP A 73 2.99 -10.13 21.62
N VAL A 74 3.44 -9.14 22.39
CA VAL A 74 4.73 -8.47 22.18
C VAL A 74 5.86 -9.35 22.72
N GLU A 75 6.80 -9.67 21.83
CA GLU A 75 8.00 -10.46 22.12
C GLU A 75 9.15 -9.57 22.61
N ARG A 76 9.34 -8.41 21.98
CA ARG A 76 10.47 -7.52 22.29
C ARG A 76 10.13 -6.06 21.96
N ILE A 77 10.67 -5.16 22.78
CA ILE A 77 10.66 -3.71 22.53
C ILE A 77 12.09 -3.20 22.70
N ALA A 78 12.59 -2.38 21.78
CA ALA A 78 13.89 -1.73 21.95
C ALA A 78 13.86 -0.74 23.12
N SER A 79 15.00 -0.42 23.74
CA SER A 79 15.08 0.38 24.98
C SER A 79 14.43 1.77 24.92
N ASP A 80 14.31 2.37 23.74
CA ASP A 80 13.64 3.66 23.51
C ASP A 80 12.24 3.53 22.86
N GLY A 81 11.67 2.32 22.93
CA GLY A 81 10.38 1.95 22.36
C GLY A 81 9.29 1.78 23.41
N TYR A 82 8.07 1.57 22.93
CA TYR A 82 6.89 1.25 23.74
C TYR A 82 5.84 0.57 22.88
N PHE A 83 4.86 -0.05 23.53
CA PHE A 83 3.62 -0.49 22.90
C PHE A 83 2.44 -0.10 23.77
N ARG A 84 1.42 0.49 23.16
CA ARG A 84 0.14 0.83 23.79
C ARG A 84 -0.98 0.30 22.92
N ILE A 85 -1.93 -0.36 23.56
CA ILE A 85 -3.18 -0.76 22.95
C ILE A 85 -4.34 -0.40 23.87
N SER A 86 -5.45 0.07 23.31
CA SER A 86 -6.66 0.33 24.06
C SER A 86 -7.89 0.03 23.24
N GLU A 87 -8.93 -0.45 23.91
CA GLU A 87 -10.29 -0.55 23.39
C GLU A 87 -11.19 0.24 24.33
N GLU A 88 -11.91 1.21 23.80
CA GLU A 88 -13.00 1.88 24.48
C GLU A 88 -14.31 1.32 23.95
N ARG A 89 -15.14 0.78 24.85
CA ARG A 89 -16.48 0.30 24.51
C ARG A 89 -17.50 0.86 25.49
N ALA A 90 -18.47 1.62 24.97
CA ALA A 90 -19.52 2.25 25.78
C ALA A 90 -18.97 3.04 26.99
N GLY A 91 -17.88 3.79 26.79
CA GLY A 91 -17.22 4.61 27.83
C GLY A 91 -16.32 3.85 28.80
N VAL A 92 -16.25 2.51 28.71
CA VAL A 92 -15.30 1.70 29.49
C VAL A 92 -14.04 1.48 28.66
N VAL A 93 -12.89 1.85 29.22
CA VAL A 93 -11.58 1.69 28.56
C VAL A 93 -10.85 0.48 29.13
N GLU A 94 -10.53 -0.47 28.27
CA GLU A 94 -9.55 -1.53 28.49
C GLU A 94 -8.23 -1.11 27.83
N ARG A 95 -7.11 -1.12 28.57
CA ARG A 95 -5.82 -0.61 28.10
C ARG A 95 -4.67 -1.46 28.58
N LEU A 96 -3.70 -1.65 27.70
CA LEU A 96 -2.41 -2.24 28.01
C LEU A 96 -1.29 -1.33 27.51
N GLU A 97 -0.35 -1.03 28.41
CA GLU A 97 0.93 -0.41 28.08
C GLU A 97 2.08 -1.37 28.37
N ILE A 98 2.99 -1.51 27.43
CA ILE A 98 4.19 -2.34 27.53
C ILE A 98 5.41 -1.47 27.28
N THR A 99 6.34 -1.48 28.23
CA THR A 99 7.62 -0.76 28.13
C THR A 99 8.79 -1.69 28.46
N PRO A 100 9.96 -1.47 27.84
CA PRO A 100 11.16 -2.23 28.16
C PRO A 100 11.71 -1.79 29.53
N GLU A 101 12.23 -2.73 30.30
CA GLU A 101 13.00 -2.48 31.52
C GLU A 101 14.50 -2.60 31.25
N ALA A 102 15.33 -2.05 32.15
CA ALA A 102 16.79 -2.04 31.99
C ALA A 102 17.42 -3.44 31.90
N ASN A 103 16.76 -4.45 32.48
CA ASN A 103 17.18 -5.87 32.44
C ASN A 103 16.71 -6.60 31.15
N GLY A 104 16.07 -5.89 30.22
CA GLY A 104 15.52 -6.47 28.98
C GLY A 104 14.16 -7.16 29.14
N GLN A 105 13.57 -7.18 30.34
CA GLN A 105 12.20 -7.64 30.55
C GLN A 105 11.19 -6.59 30.06
N LEU A 106 9.95 -7.02 29.85
CA LEU A 106 8.85 -6.14 29.45
C LEU A 106 7.93 -5.89 30.65
N LYS A 107 7.88 -4.64 31.10
CA LYS A 107 6.89 -4.18 32.08
C LYS A 107 5.54 -4.03 31.40
N ARG A 108 4.50 -4.56 32.03
CA ARG A 108 3.11 -4.54 31.51
C ARG A 108 2.20 -3.87 32.52
N LEU A 109 1.56 -2.78 32.10
CA LEU A 109 0.54 -2.09 32.88
C LEU A 109 -0.80 -2.27 32.18
N TYR A 110 -1.63 -3.14 32.75
CA TYR A 110 -2.97 -3.43 32.25
C TYR A 110 -4.02 -2.77 33.16
N SER A 111 -5.04 -2.16 32.57
CA SER A 111 -6.14 -1.53 33.30
C SER A 111 -7.47 -1.72 32.59
N LEU A 112 -8.54 -1.91 33.37
CA LEU A 112 -9.93 -1.96 32.89
C LEU A 112 -10.77 -0.95 33.67
N GLY A 113 -11.45 -0.03 32.97
CA GLY A 113 -12.23 1.03 33.60
C GLY A 113 -11.38 1.97 34.46
N GLY A 114 -10.08 2.10 34.16
CA GLY A 114 -9.12 2.89 34.92
C GLY A 114 -8.49 2.16 36.12
N GLU A 115 -8.99 0.99 36.51
CA GLU A 115 -8.40 0.19 37.57
C GLU A 115 -7.27 -0.68 37.04
N VAL A 116 -6.09 -0.61 37.66
CA VAL A 116 -4.95 -1.49 37.33
C VAL A 116 -5.28 -2.93 37.75
N ARG A 117 -5.07 -3.88 36.83
CA ARG A 117 -5.35 -5.30 37.04
C ARG A 117 -4.16 -6.18 36.63
N PRO A 118 -4.05 -7.41 37.15
CA PRO A 118 -3.05 -8.36 36.66
C PRO A 118 -3.20 -8.62 35.16
N PHE A 119 -2.08 -8.74 34.45
CA PHE A 119 -2.07 -9.16 33.04
C PHE A 119 -2.15 -10.69 32.93
N ASP A 120 -3.34 -11.21 33.21
CA ASP A 120 -3.68 -12.63 33.24
C ASP A 120 -4.10 -13.19 31.87
N ASN A 121 -4.64 -14.41 31.83
CA ASN A 121 -5.08 -15.07 30.60
C ASN A 121 -6.25 -14.36 29.90
N VAL A 122 -7.11 -13.68 30.65
CA VAL A 122 -8.23 -12.91 30.07
C VAL A 122 -7.68 -11.71 29.32
N ALA A 123 -6.79 -10.93 29.96
CA ALA A 123 -6.14 -9.78 29.34
C ALA A 123 -5.26 -10.19 28.12
N ARG A 124 -4.59 -11.35 28.18
CA ARG A 124 -3.83 -11.89 27.04
C ARG A 124 -4.72 -12.27 25.86
N THR A 125 -5.89 -12.85 26.13
CA THR A 125 -6.85 -13.21 25.08
C THR A 125 -7.41 -11.96 24.40
N TRP A 126 -7.72 -10.93 25.19
CA TRP A 126 -8.12 -9.62 24.68
C TRP A 126 -7.05 -8.99 23.78
N LEU A 127 -5.78 -8.96 24.24
CA LEU A 127 -4.66 -8.45 23.44
C LEU A 127 -4.55 -9.19 22.09
N ALA A 128 -4.55 -10.53 22.12
CA ALA A 128 -4.43 -11.36 20.94
C ALA A 128 -5.56 -11.10 19.94
N LYS A 129 -6.79 -10.93 20.43
CA LYS A 129 -7.95 -10.58 19.61
C LYS A 129 -7.73 -9.25 18.88
N LEU A 130 -7.38 -8.18 19.59
CA LEU A 130 -7.21 -6.86 18.98
C LEU A 130 -6.05 -6.81 17.98
N LEU A 131 -4.93 -7.50 18.28
CA LEU A 131 -3.83 -7.64 17.32
C LEU A 131 -4.27 -8.38 16.05
N SER A 132 -5.06 -9.44 16.18
CA SER A 132 -5.62 -10.16 15.04
C SER A 132 -6.56 -9.29 14.20
N GLU A 133 -7.38 -8.45 14.84
CA GLU A 133 -8.29 -7.53 14.16
C GLU A 133 -7.51 -6.44 13.40
N ALA A 134 -6.52 -5.83 14.04
CA ALA A 134 -5.67 -4.82 13.41
C ALA A 134 -4.95 -5.36 12.17
N VAL A 135 -4.43 -6.60 12.25
CA VAL A 135 -3.77 -7.26 11.11
C VAL A 135 -4.77 -7.57 10.00
N ALA A 136 -5.90 -8.20 10.32
CA ALA A 136 -6.85 -8.68 9.32
C ALA A 136 -7.64 -7.56 8.61
N GLY A 137 -7.91 -6.45 9.31
CA GLY A 137 -8.64 -5.29 8.79
C GLY A 137 -7.74 -4.30 8.05
N SER A 138 -6.53 -4.09 8.54
CA SER A 138 -5.70 -2.96 8.08
C SER A 138 -4.34 -3.37 7.50
N GLY A 139 -3.88 -4.61 7.73
CA GLY A 139 -2.51 -5.00 7.40
C GLY A 139 -1.48 -4.37 8.33
N TYR A 140 -1.86 -4.08 9.58
CA TYR A 140 -0.95 -3.60 10.62
C TYR A 140 0.30 -4.50 10.68
N ASP A 141 1.48 -3.88 10.55
CA ASP A 141 2.80 -4.54 10.55
C ASP A 141 2.97 -5.71 9.55
N ALA A 142 2.19 -5.69 8.46
CA ALA A 142 2.19 -6.75 7.46
C ALA A 142 3.59 -7.07 6.89
N GLU A 143 4.46 -6.07 6.71
CA GLU A 143 5.82 -6.29 6.20
C GLU A 143 6.65 -7.22 7.11
N ALA A 144 6.65 -6.97 8.42
CA ALA A 144 7.39 -7.79 9.36
C ALA A 144 6.77 -9.18 9.49
N ARG A 145 5.43 -9.26 9.52
CA ARG A 145 4.70 -10.53 9.59
C ARG A 145 4.91 -11.39 8.35
N VAL A 146 4.85 -10.82 7.15
CA VAL A 146 5.20 -11.53 5.90
C VAL A 146 6.62 -12.05 5.95
N GLY A 147 7.59 -11.24 6.39
CA GLY A 147 8.97 -11.67 6.54
C GLY A 147 9.15 -12.83 7.51
N LYS A 148 8.43 -12.84 8.64
CA LYS A 148 8.41 -13.96 9.58
C LYS A 148 7.81 -15.24 8.97
N ILE A 149 6.65 -15.11 8.32
CA ILE A 149 5.97 -16.25 7.68
C ILE A 149 6.82 -16.81 6.54
N LEU A 150 7.49 -15.96 5.74
CA LEU A 150 8.41 -16.39 4.70
C LEU A 150 9.56 -17.23 5.26
N LYS A 151 10.17 -16.79 6.36
CA LYS A 151 11.26 -17.54 7.02
C LYS A 151 10.79 -18.88 7.58
N LYS A 152 9.57 -18.94 8.12
CA LYS A 152 9.02 -20.13 8.80
C LYS A 152 8.40 -21.15 7.84
N SER A 153 7.71 -20.68 6.81
CA SER A 153 6.83 -21.52 5.97
C SER A 153 6.86 -21.16 4.48
N GLY A 154 7.77 -20.27 4.07
CA GLY A 154 7.96 -19.88 2.68
C GLY A 154 6.76 -19.16 2.06
N VAL A 155 6.77 -19.06 0.73
CA VAL A 155 5.74 -18.37 -0.07
C VAL A 155 4.35 -18.95 0.18
N ASN A 156 4.20 -20.27 0.24
CA ASN A 156 2.91 -20.90 0.47
C ASN A 156 2.30 -20.53 1.83
N GLY A 157 3.13 -20.39 2.88
CA GLY A 157 2.65 -19.92 4.18
C GLY A 157 2.02 -18.52 4.10
N VAL A 158 2.65 -17.62 3.34
CA VAL A 158 2.10 -16.26 3.13
C VAL A 158 0.79 -16.31 2.33
N LEU A 159 0.72 -17.14 1.29
CA LEU A 159 -0.51 -17.30 0.51
C LEU A 159 -1.67 -17.85 1.35
N THR A 160 -1.40 -18.81 2.24
CA THR A 160 -2.39 -19.31 3.20
C THR A 160 -2.85 -18.22 4.16
N GLU A 161 -1.92 -17.42 4.68
CA GLU A 161 -2.26 -16.31 5.57
C GLU A 161 -3.11 -15.25 4.87
N MET A 162 -2.76 -14.89 3.64
CA MET A 162 -3.55 -13.97 2.83
C MET A 162 -5.00 -14.46 2.67
N GLY A 163 -5.24 -15.76 2.61
CA GLY A 163 -6.58 -16.34 2.58
C GLY A 163 -7.48 -15.95 3.76
N ARG A 164 -6.90 -15.57 4.90
CA ARG A 164 -7.63 -15.18 6.12
C ARG A 164 -7.90 -13.67 6.22
N LEU A 165 -7.29 -12.86 5.37
CA LEU A 165 -7.43 -11.41 5.40
C LEU A 165 -8.80 -11.01 4.87
N LYS A 166 -9.48 -10.12 5.61
CA LYS A 166 -10.85 -9.69 5.32
C LYS A 166 -10.92 -8.46 4.44
N ALA A 167 -9.91 -7.58 4.50
CA ALA A 167 -9.87 -6.34 3.74
C ALA A 167 -8.98 -6.45 2.50
N ASP A 168 -9.47 -5.89 1.38
CA ASP A 168 -8.71 -5.80 0.13
C ASP A 168 -7.39 -5.05 0.31
N TYR A 169 -7.41 -3.96 1.10
CA TYR A 169 -6.20 -3.20 1.42
C TYR A 169 -5.16 -4.06 2.13
N ALA A 170 -5.57 -4.77 3.20
CA ALA A 170 -4.67 -5.64 3.96
C ALA A 170 -4.10 -6.74 3.05
N ARG A 171 -4.96 -7.36 2.23
CA ARG A 171 -4.55 -8.36 1.24
C ARG A 171 -3.53 -7.81 0.25
N ARG A 172 -3.75 -6.60 -0.27
CA ARG A 172 -2.81 -5.94 -1.20
C ARG A 172 -1.49 -5.59 -0.52
N ILE A 173 -1.49 -5.12 0.72
CA ILE A 173 -0.26 -4.87 1.49
C ILE A 173 0.54 -6.18 1.64
N TYR A 174 -0.11 -7.27 2.02
CA TYR A 174 0.54 -8.58 2.14
C TYR A 174 1.10 -9.08 0.81
N ALA A 175 0.33 -8.98 -0.27
CA ALA A 175 0.79 -9.32 -1.61
C ALA A 175 2.01 -8.48 -2.01
N SER A 176 2.01 -7.18 -1.66
CA SER A 176 3.11 -6.26 -1.95
C SER A 176 4.38 -6.64 -1.18
N ALA A 177 4.27 -6.92 0.12
CA ALA A 177 5.38 -7.36 0.94
C ALA A 177 5.94 -8.71 0.47
N LEU A 178 5.07 -9.63 0.03
CA LEU A 178 5.48 -10.91 -0.52
C LEU A 178 6.28 -10.74 -1.83
N ILE A 179 5.87 -9.83 -2.72
CA ILE A 179 6.61 -9.50 -3.93
C ILE A 179 8.00 -8.94 -3.60
N ASP A 180 8.08 -8.06 -2.59
CA ASP A 180 9.35 -7.39 -2.24
C ASP A 180 10.34 -8.31 -1.52
N GLN A 181 9.85 -9.25 -0.71
CA GLN A 181 10.69 -10.06 0.19
C GLN A 181 10.83 -11.52 -0.26
N GLY A 182 9.91 -12.02 -1.08
CA GLY A 182 9.76 -13.44 -1.35
C GLY A 182 10.62 -14.01 -2.48
N ASN A 183 11.28 -13.16 -3.28
CA ASN A 183 12.03 -13.55 -4.48
C ASN A 183 11.25 -14.57 -5.35
N LEU A 184 10.03 -14.18 -5.73
CA LEU A 184 9.08 -15.09 -6.37
C LEU A 184 9.56 -15.51 -7.77
N ASN A 185 9.49 -16.80 -8.08
CA ASN A 185 9.60 -17.27 -9.46
C ASN A 185 8.32 -16.98 -10.26
N GLY A 186 8.37 -17.16 -11.58
CA GLY A 186 7.25 -16.87 -12.49
C GLY A 186 5.95 -17.58 -12.09
N GLY A 187 6.01 -18.89 -11.79
CA GLY A 187 4.85 -19.66 -11.37
C GLY A 187 4.24 -19.18 -10.03
N GLN A 188 5.07 -18.78 -9.07
CA GLN A 188 4.61 -18.22 -7.80
C GLN A 188 3.95 -16.84 -7.98
N LEU A 189 4.52 -16.00 -8.84
CA LEU A 189 3.96 -14.69 -9.17
C LEU A 189 2.63 -14.81 -9.94
N ALA A 190 2.55 -15.74 -10.89
CA ALA A 190 1.31 -16.08 -11.60
C ALA A 190 0.24 -16.58 -10.63
N LYS A 191 0.59 -17.49 -9.70
CA LYS A 191 -0.33 -17.98 -8.66
C LYS A 191 -0.81 -16.85 -7.74
N LEU A 192 0.09 -15.93 -7.35
CA LEU A 192 -0.28 -14.76 -6.55
C LEU A 192 -1.32 -13.89 -7.29
N LEU A 193 -1.12 -13.62 -8.58
CA LEU A 193 -2.07 -12.89 -9.42
C LEU A 193 -3.42 -13.59 -9.47
N SER A 194 -3.44 -14.89 -9.82
CA SER A 194 -4.68 -15.66 -9.92
C SER A 194 -5.48 -15.67 -8.62
N LEU A 195 -4.82 -15.85 -7.47
CA LEU A 195 -5.47 -15.80 -6.16
C LEU A 195 -6.08 -14.43 -5.85
N ASN A 196 -5.40 -13.35 -6.22
CA ASN A 196 -5.91 -11.99 -5.98
C ASN A 196 -6.94 -11.54 -7.02
N SER A 197 -7.03 -12.22 -8.17
CA SER A 197 -8.00 -11.89 -9.21
C SER A 197 -9.45 -11.97 -8.72
N SER A 198 -9.78 -12.99 -7.93
CA SER A 198 -11.09 -13.17 -7.33
C SER A 198 -11.18 -12.65 -5.89
N ALA A 199 -10.07 -12.67 -5.15
CA ALA A 199 -10.08 -12.29 -3.74
C ALA A 199 -10.01 -10.78 -3.48
N LEU A 200 -9.52 -9.97 -4.45
CA LEU A 200 -9.59 -8.50 -4.38
C LEU A 200 -10.84 -8.02 -5.10
N THR A 201 -11.78 -7.44 -4.35
CA THR A 201 -13.03 -6.90 -4.90
C THR A 201 -12.92 -5.45 -5.35
N SER A 202 -12.03 -4.66 -4.72
CA SER A 202 -11.73 -3.29 -5.07
C SER A 202 -10.83 -3.23 -6.31
N ASP A 203 -11.36 -2.65 -7.38
CA ASP A 203 -10.61 -2.39 -8.61
C ASP A 203 -9.37 -1.52 -8.35
N TYR A 204 -9.47 -0.58 -7.42
CA TYR A 204 -8.34 0.26 -7.03
C TYR A 204 -7.18 -0.56 -6.41
N GLU A 205 -7.48 -1.45 -5.47
CA GLU A 205 -6.45 -2.28 -4.82
C GLU A 205 -5.86 -3.29 -5.81
N LYS A 206 -6.71 -3.87 -6.66
CA LYS A 206 -6.30 -4.79 -7.74
C LYS A 206 -5.40 -4.09 -8.77
N ALA A 207 -5.78 -2.90 -9.23
CA ALA A 207 -4.96 -2.09 -10.15
C ALA A 207 -3.62 -1.70 -9.51
N THR A 208 -3.62 -1.35 -8.22
CA THR A 208 -2.39 -1.03 -7.48
C THR A 208 -1.43 -2.23 -7.42
N LEU A 209 -1.96 -3.44 -7.19
CA LEU A 209 -1.17 -4.67 -7.22
C LEU A 209 -0.60 -4.95 -8.62
N LEU A 210 -1.43 -4.84 -9.67
CA LEU A 210 -1.00 -5.02 -11.06
C LEU A 210 0.12 -4.04 -11.42
N ILE A 211 -0.03 -2.76 -11.08
CA ILE A 211 0.99 -1.73 -11.30
C ILE A 211 2.29 -2.05 -10.57
N LYS A 212 2.23 -2.60 -9.35
CA LYS A 212 3.44 -3.03 -8.63
C LYS A 212 4.14 -4.17 -9.37
N ILE A 213 3.38 -5.13 -9.91
CA ILE A 213 3.94 -6.26 -10.67
C ILE A 213 4.62 -5.79 -11.95
N LEU A 214 4.14 -4.72 -12.59
CA LEU A 214 4.79 -4.12 -13.75
C LEU A 214 6.17 -3.51 -13.48
N LYS A 215 6.58 -3.37 -12.21
CA LYS A 215 7.98 -3.05 -11.87
C LYS A 215 8.91 -4.26 -12.03
N ASN A 216 8.36 -5.47 -12.02
CA ASN A 216 9.05 -6.69 -12.38
C ASN A 216 9.01 -6.89 -13.91
N ASN A 217 9.79 -7.84 -14.41
CA ASN A 217 9.79 -8.14 -15.85
C ASN A 217 8.61 -9.07 -16.21
N LEU A 218 7.85 -8.74 -17.26
CA LEU A 218 6.75 -9.56 -17.80
C LEU A 218 7.22 -10.56 -18.86
N THR A 219 8.45 -11.05 -18.77
CA THR A 219 9.00 -12.02 -19.75
C THR A 219 8.38 -13.40 -19.63
N ASP A 220 7.95 -13.78 -18.43
CA ASP A 220 7.34 -15.08 -18.18
C ASP A 220 5.90 -15.15 -18.75
N LYS A 221 5.61 -16.21 -19.52
CA LYS A 221 4.33 -16.40 -20.20
C LYS A 221 3.17 -16.60 -19.23
N ASP A 222 3.38 -17.34 -18.15
CA ASP A 222 2.34 -17.64 -17.17
C ASP A 222 2.02 -16.37 -16.37
N VAL A 223 3.04 -15.58 -16.05
CA VAL A 223 2.86 -14.26 -15.41
C VAL A 223 2.08 -13.31 -16.33
N ARG A 224 2.43 -13.21 -17.62
CA ARG A 224 1.67 -12.39 -18.58
C ARG A 224 0.22 -12.82 -18.66
N THR A 225 -0.03 -14.12 -18.76
CA THR A 225 -1.38 -14.68 -18.86
C THR A 225 -2.20 -14.33 -17.63
N ALA A 226 -1.64 -14.56 -16.43
CA ALA A 226 -2.30 -14.23 -15.18
C ALA A 226 -2.51 -12.71 -15.03
N PHE A 227 -1.55 -11.89 -15.46
CA PHE A 227 -1.65 -10.43 -15.40
C PHE A 227 -2.84 -9.91 -16.19
N PHE A 228 -2.98 -10.31 -17.47
CA PHE A 228 -4.09 -9.86 -18.30
C PHE A 228 -5.41 -10.47 -17.85
N ALA A 229 -5.44 -11.74 -17.45
CA ALA A 229 -6.63 -12.35 -16.88
C ALA A 229 -7.14 -11.57 -15.65
N THR A 230 -6.24 -11.09 -14.79
CA THR A 230 -6.61 -10.25 -13.64
C THR A 230 -7.01 -8.83 -14.07
N ALA A 231 -6.29 -8.20 -15.00
CA ALA A 231 -6.63 -6.87 -15.52
C ALA A 231 -8.02 -6.85 -16.19
N ASP A 232 -8.39 -7.93 -16.88
CA ASP A 232 -9.69 -8.09 -17.54
C ASP A 232 -10.85 -8.25 -16.55
N THR A 233 -10.57 -8.50 -15.26
CA THR A 233 -11.60 -8.46 -14.19
C THR A 233 -11.86 -7.07 -13.62
N LEU A 234 -11.07 -6.06 -13.99
CA LEU A 234 -11.29 -4.68 -13.52
C LEU A 234 -12.55 -4.12 -14.17
N THR A 235 -13.54 -3.74 -13.36
CA THR A 235 -14.81 -3.21 -13.86
C THR A 235 -14.75 -1.70 -14.15
N SER A 236 -13.91 -0.97 -13.42
CA SER A 236 -13.61 0.43 -13.66
C SER A 236 -12.67 0.59 -14.85
N ASP A 237 -13.18 1.16 -15.94
CA ASP A 237 -12.39 1.51 -17.13
C ASP A 237 -11.23 2.45 -16.79
N TYR A 238 -11.43 3.34 -15.82
CA TYR A 238 -10.36 4.22 -15.34
C TYR A 238 -9.22 3.39 -14.70
N GLU A 239 -9.56 2.43 -13.84
CA GLU A 239 -8.55 1.58 -13.18
C GLU A 239 -7.84 0.66 -14.17
N ARG A 240 -8.59 0.05 -15.09
CA ARG A 240 -8.04 -0.75 -16.20
C ARG A 240 -7.13 0.09 -17.09
N GLY A 241 -7.60 1.29 -17.48
CA GLY A 241 -6.84 2.26 -18.26
C GLY A 241 -5.54 2.68 -17.56
N ARG A 242 -5.58 2.88 -16.24
CA ARG A 242 -4.40 3.21 -15.42
C ARG A 242 -3.36 2.10 -15.45
N VAL A 243 -3.77 0.84 -15.31
CA VAL A 243 -2.88 -0.33 -15.40
C VAL A 243 -2.22 -0.42 -16.78
N LEU A 244 -3.03 -0.38 -17.84
CA LEU A 244 -2.56 -0.48 -19.22
C LEU A 244 -1.66 0.69 -19.61
N ALA A 245 -1.96 1.91 -19.13
CA ALA A 245 -1.13 3.08 -19.34
C ALA A 245 0.26 2.95 -18.69
N VAL A 246 0.38 2.30 -17.53
CA VAL A 246 1.69 2.00 -16.91
C VAL A 246 2.42 0.94 -17.70
N LEU A 247 1.73 -0.11 -18.15
CA LEU A 247 2.32 -1.17 -18.99
C LEU A 247 2.93 -0.56 -20.25
N LEU A 248 2.16 0.25 -20.99
CA LEU A 248 2.56 0.86 -22.26
C LEU A 248 3.64 1.95 -22.13
N LYS A 249 4.09 2.30 -20.92
CA LYS A 249 5.28 3.16 -20.73
C LYS A 249 6.58 2.38 -20.83
N ARG A 250 6.52 1.05 -20.88
CA ARG A 250 7.70 0.20 -20.97
C ARG A 250 8.20 0.11 -22.41
N ASN A 251 9.52 0.05 -22.56
CA ASN A 251 10.18 0.01 -23.87
C ASN A 251 10.54 -1.42 -24.31
N ASP A 252 10.22 -2.44 -23.51
CA ASP A 252 10.58 -3.84 -23.73
C ASP A 252 9.38 -4.73 -24.08
N LEU A 253 8.27 -4.12 -24.53
CA LEU A 253 7.07 -4.84 -24.90
C LEU A 253 7.19 -5.43 -26.31
N GLY A 254 7.12 -6.76 -26.42
CA GLY A 254 6.98 -7.44 -27.71
C GLY A 254 5.55 -7.35 -28.27
N THR A 255 5.41 -7.61 -29.58
CA THR A 255 4.13 -7.61 -30.31
C THR A 255 3.04 -8.42 -29.61
N GLU A 256 3.35 -9.61 -29.10
CA GLU A 256 2.39 -10.45 -28.35
C GLU A 256 1.78 -9.71 -27.14
N THR A 257 2.61 -9.02 -26.36
CA THR A 257 2.15 -8.30 -25.16
C THR A 257 1.32 -7.07 -25.52
N LEU A 258 1.69 -6.37 -26.60
CA LEU A 258 0.92 -5.25 -27.14
C LEU A 258 -0.46 -5.72 -27.63
N MET A 259 -0.53 -6.87 -28.31
CA MET A 259 -1.80 -7.44 -28.76
C MET A 259 -2.69 -7.86 -27.59
N LEU A 260 -2.13 -8.42 -26.52
CA LEU A 260 -2.88 -8.70 -25.27
C LEU A 260 -3.40 -7.42 -24.61
N ALA A 261 -2.60 -6.35 -24.60
CA ALA A 261 -3.04 -5.05 -24.11
C ALA A 261 -4.23 -4.50 -24.94
N LEU A 262 -4.15 -4.57 -26.27
CA LEU A 262 -5.25 -4.15 -27.15
C LEU A 262 -6.51 -5.00 -26.99
N LYS A 263 -6.36 -6.30 -26.73
CA LYS A 263 -7.49 -7.17 -26.35
C LYS A 263 -8.12 -6.75 -25.02
N SER A 264 -7.32 -6.38 -24.02
CA SER A 264 -7.87 -5.87 -22.75
C SER A 264 -8.63 -4.54 -22.94
N VAL A 265 -8.15 -3.68 -23.83
CA VAL A 265 -8.80 -2.41 -24.24
C VAL A 265 -10.14 -2.65 -24.91
N SER A 266 -10.34 -3.74 -25.67
CA SER A 266 -11.63 -3.99 -26.32
C SER A 266 -12.76 -4.24 -25.33
N GLY A 267 -12.45 -4.66 -24.09
CA GLY A 267 -13.42 -4.82 -23.01
C GLY A 267 -13.79 -3.53 -22.29
N MET A 268 -13.20 -2.37 -22.65
CA MET A 268 -13.51 -1.07 -22.04
C MET A 268 -14.73 -0.40 -22.68
N SER A 269 -15.58 0.21 -21.86
CA SER A 269 -16.81 0.89 -22.32
C SER A 269 -16.66 2.40 -22.46
N SER A 270 -15.84 3.05 -21.64
CA SER A 270 -15.56 4.48 -21.70
C SER A 270 -14.69 4.80 -22.92
N ASP A 271 -15.28 5.47 -23.91
CA ASP A 271 -14.56 5.94 -25.12
C ASP A 271 -13.32 6.78 -24.77
N TYR A 272 -13.44 7.63 -23.76
CA TYR A 272 -12.34 8.50 -23.31
C TYR A 272 -11.15 7.69 -22.75
N GLU A 273 -11.42 6.75 -21.84
CA GLU A 273 -10.35 5.92 -21.27
C GLU A 273 -9.76 4.99 -22.33
N LYS A 274 -10.61 4.40 -23.18
CA LYS A 274 -10.23 3.55 -24.29
C LYS A 274 -9.30 4.30 -25.27
N ALA A 275 -9.68 5.50 -25.69
CA ALA A 275 -8.88 6.33 -26.58
C ALA A 275 -7.53 6.73 -25.96
N ASN A 276 -7.50 7.08 -24.68
CA ASN A 276 -6.26 7.39 -23.98
C ASN A 276 -5.27 6.21 -23.96
N VAL A 277 -5.75 4.98 -23.81
CA VAL A 277 -4.91 3.78 -23.89
C VAL A 277 -4.45 3.52 -25.33
N LEU A 278 -5.35 3.63 -26.31
CA LEU A 278 -5.00 3.42 -27.74
C LEU A 278 -3.97 4.42 -28.26
N ILE A 279 -4.02 5.68 -27.84
CA ILE A 279 -3.00 6.70 -28.17
C ILE A 279 -1.63 6.29 -27.60
N ARG A 280 -1.58 5.76 -26.37
CA ARG A 280 -0.33 5.24 -25.77
C ARG A 280 0.19 4.02 -26.52
N ALA A 281 -0.69 3.09 -26.89
CA ALA A 281 -0.34 1.92 -27.68
C ALA A 281 0.23 2.33 -29.04
N SER A 282 -0.34 3.38 -29.65
CA SER A 282 0.16 3.96 -30.91
C SER A 282 1.59 4.45 -30.77
N ASN A 283 1.90 5.16 -29.68
CA ASN A 283 3.24 5.66 -29.41
C ASN A 283 4.28 4.56 -29.16
N THR A 284 3.84 3.40 -28.69
CA THR A 284 4.72 2.31 -28.24
C THR A 284 4.95 1.28 -29.34
N GLY A 285 3.95 0.98 -30.16
CA GLY A 285 3.97 -0.19 -31.05
C GLY A 285 3.45 0.02 -32.46
N ALA A 286 3.01 1.22 -32.86
CA ALA A 286 2.41 1.41 -34.20
C ALA A 286 3.38 1.23 -35.38
N THR A 287 4.69 1.08 -35.14
CA THR A 287 5.66 0.69 -36.17
C THR A 287 5.41 -0.74 -36.66
N ASP A 288 4.97 -1.63 -35.78
CA ASP A 288 4.52 -2.97 -36.13
C ASP A 288 3.16 -2.89 -36.85
N ALA A 289 3.07 -3.55 -38.01
CA ALA A 289 1.89 -3.49 -38.86
C ALA A 289 0.65 -4.14 -38.24
N SER A 290 0.83 -5.25 -37.50
CA SER A 290 -0.25 -5.96 -36.84
C SER A 290 -0.79 -5.17 -35.65
N VAL A 291 0.11 -4.59 -34.84
CA VAL A 291 -0.28 -3.72 -33.71
C VAL A 291 -1.03 -2.49 -34.23
N ARG A 292 -0.51 -1.87 -35.30
CA ARG A 292 -1.14 -0.70 -35.92
C ARG A 292 -2.54 -1.01 -36.43
N ALA A 293 -2.72 -2.12 -37.15
CA ALA A 293 -4.04 -2.53 -37.65
C ALA A 293 -5.02 -2.76 -36.50
N ALA A 294 -4.59 -3.41 -35.42
CA ALA A 294 -5.42 -3.65 -34.25
C ALA A 294 -5.81 -2.36 -33.51
N ILE A 295 -4.95 -1.34 -33.47
CA ILE A 295 -5.30 -0.03 -32.91
C ILE A 295 -6.36 0.66 -33.76
N ILE A 296 -6.24 0.63 -35.10
CA ILE A 296 -7.20 1.24 -36.02
C ILE A 296 -8.57 0.55 -35.86
N GLU A 297 -8.58 -0.79 -35.82
CA GLU A 297 -9.81 -1.57 -35.59
C GLU A 297 -10.47 -1.19 -34.25
N ALA A 298 -9.69 -1.12 -33.17
CA ALA A 298 -10.21 -0.70 -31.88
C ALA A 298 -10.75 0.75 -31.90
N ALA A 299 -10.12 1.66 -32.66
CA ALA A 299 -10.60 3.03 -32.82
C ALA A 299 -11.97 3.09 -33.51
N HIS A 300 -12.27 2.19 -34.45
CA HIS A 300 -13.57 2.12 -35.11
C HIS A 300 -14.72 1.73 -34.17
N THR A 301 -14.42 1.12 -33.03
CA THR A 301 -15.42 0.78 -32.00
C THR A 301 -15.76 1.96 -31.07
N LEU A 302 -15.07 3.10 -31.18
CA LEU A 302 -15.34 4.29 -30.37
C LEU A 302 -16.59 5.01 -30.88
N GLY A 303 -17.55 5.22 -29.99
CA GLY A 303 -18.79 5.95 -30.28
C GLY A 303 -18.56 7.45 -30.48
N SER A 304 -17.63 8.03 -29.72
CA SER A 304 -17.23 9.43 -29.82
C SER A 304 -16.32 9.69 -31.01
N ASP A 305 -16.82 10.47 -31.97
CA ASP A 305 -16.07 10.93 -33.14
C ASP A 305 -14.81 11.71 -32.77
N HIS A 306 -14.89 12.50 -31.69
CA HIS A 306 -13.76 13.24 -31.17
C HIS A 306 -12.64 12.31 -30.71
N GLU A 307 -12.99 11.30 -29.90
CA GLU A 307 -12.02 10.33 -29.38
C GLU A 307 -11.46 9.45 -30.50
N ARG A 308 -12.31 9.00 -31.43
CA ARG A 308 -11.89 8.26 -32.62
C ARG A 308 -10.89 9.05 -33.47
N GLY A 309 -11.19 10.32 -33.74
CA GLY A 309 -10.29 11.22 -34.48
C GLY A 309 -8.93 11.42 -33.80
N ARG A 310 -8.92 11.54 -32.46
CA ARG A 310 -7.68 11.62 -31.67
C ARG A 310 -6.81 10.37 -31.83
N VAL A 311 -7.40 9.18 -31.75
CA VAL A 311 -6.67 7.91 -31.90
C VAL A 311 -6.10 7.77 -33.31
N LEU A 312 -6.93 7.95 -34.35
CA LEU A 312 -6.48 7.81 -35.73
C LEU A 312 -5.36 8.80 -36.08
N THR A 313 -5.46 10.05 -35.62
CA THR A 313 -4.39 11.04 -35.77
C THR A 313 -3.08 10.59 -35.14
N ALA A 314 -3.14 9.98 -33.94
CA ALA A 314 -1.96 9.49 -33.24
C ALA A 314 -1.28 8.33 -33.99
N VAL A 315 -2.07 7.43 -34.60
CA VAL A 315 -1.56 6.33 -35.42
C VAL A 315 -0.90 6.82 -36.70
N THR A 316 -1.53 7.73 -37.44
CA THR A 316 -1.00 8.24 -38.73
C THR A 316 0.32 8.99 -38.54
N LYS A 317 0.48 9.74 -37.43
CA LYS A 317 1.74 10.42 -37.09
C LYS A 317 2.93 9.48 -36.89
N LYS A 318 2.71 8.16 -36.76
CA LYS A 318 3.75 7.14 -36.63
C LYS A 318 4.06 6.41 -37.95
N GLN A 319 3.33 6.72 -39.02
CA GLN A 319 3.57 6.18 -40.36
C GLN A 319 4.52 7.05 -41.19
N LEU A 320 4.68 8.33 -40.82
CA LEU A 320 5.60 9.30 -41.41
C LEU A 320 6.92 9.31 -40.64
#